data_AF-A0A090IBS9-F1
#
_entry.id   AF-A0A090IBS9-F1
#
_cell.length_a   1.000
_cell.length_b   1.000
_cell.length_c   1.000
_cell.angle_alpha   90.00
_cell.angle_beta   90.00
_cell.angle_gamma   90.00
#
_symmetry.space_group_name_H-M   'P 1'
#
loop_
_entity.id
_entity.type
_entity.pdbx_description
1 polymer ?
#
loop_
_entity_poly.entity_id
_entity_poly.type
_entity_poly.pdbx_seq_one_letter_code
_entity_poly.pdbx_strand_id
1 'polypeptide(L)'
;MLENNYFIYQPNYFKGSIVSYEALLRFKHSNELPQHFISTIKDKVRFDKDVITHVIADKLSLRYQHNIHISINISVESLESDDFLTYCETIFKEHKGFTLEFNFNKKTFDINKVKINMKRLRKLGIFLTLDDYGTECVYSDPLLELNFDYIKIDRSLISTISDDYLSFCFLRSLYHKLNTFLGNTVVIKGVENINQLNLINSFGSVISQGYHLSYPLPLSELDNNRNIKNILSKTDLSPQAQPIDRFIYNVNIAKNEKELTKALEKLKPQDPFNLLAIDYNDFNLDVLNKKYQELLEGIKSPSILFTTNLMKHCNCLFILRDEHGVAIYNNKKHIDYLGCDLIGMPVQEVLARFPDYQTCLQLDQQLLNKSSDILISNETVEVDSQTTHFHTYRQKIQYFNNTFIVIFIYEDDTAAKISIDSLTSCFTKEKLDHINMDAYNTMVFIDLDGFKNINDKYGHQFGDQQLRKSAQFINQSLRKEDLLIRFGGDEFVLCLNSHSIKDINQKMYTIRSNFEQHFKQHNLELSFSFGSALLDNDIKSALETADKQMYINKRKRKKCL
;
A
#
# COMPACT_ATOMS: atom_id res chain seq x y z
N MET A 1 -44.17 21.31 -1.07
CA MET A 1 -44.22 19.84 -1.25
C MET A 1 -43.72 19.06 -0.02
N LEU A 2 -43.84 19.62 1.20
CA LEU A 2 -43.16 19.11 2.41
C LEU A 2 -44.11 18.86 3.60
N GLU A 3 -45.44 18.85 3.41
CA GLU A 3 -46.43 18.85 4.50
C GLU A 3 -46.28 17.68 5.51
N ASN A 4 -45.77 16.53 5.07
CA ASN A 4 -45.51 15.34 5.90
C ASN A 4 -44.03 15.07 6.18
N ASN A 5 -43.16 16.01 5.84
CA ASN A 5 -41.72 15.86 5.94
C ASN A 5 -41.18 16.73 7.07
N TYR A 6 -40.05 16.32 7.63
CA TYR A 6 -39.30 17.10 8.61
C TYR A 6 -37.81 16.90 8.37
N PHE A 7 -36.97 17.73 8.99
CA PHE A 7 -35.53 17.60 8.91
C PHE A 7 -34.95 17.15 10.25
N ILE A 8 -33.96 16.28 10.16
CA ILE A 8 -33.00 16.01 11.23
C ILE A 8 -31.62 16.46 10.77
N TYR A 9 -30.73 16.70 11.72
CA TYR A 9 -29.50 17.43 11.48
C TYR A 9 -28.31 16.60 11.91
N GLN A 10 -27.50 16.16 10.95
CA GLN A 10 -26.31 15.37 11.25
C GLN A 10 -25.11 16.27 11.55
N PRO A 11 -24.48 16.17 12.73
CA PRO A 11 -23.36 17.06 13.07
C PRO A 11 -22.08 16.65 12.34
N ASN A 12 -21.32 17.65 11.90
CA ASN A 12 -19.94 17.52 11.44
C ASN A 12 -19.00 17.96 12.56
N TYR A 13 -17.99 17.13 12.85
CA TYR A 13 -17.05 17.34 13.94
C TYR A 13 -15.67 17.75 13.43
N PHE A 14 -15.04 18.68 14.14
CA PHE A 14 -13.64 19.04 13.97
C PHE A 14 -12.98 19.12 15.34
N LYS A 15 -11.93 18.33 15.58
CA LYS A 15 -11.23 18.26 16.87
C LYS A 15 -12.19 18.09 18.07
N GLY A 16 -13.20 17.23 17.90
CA GLY A 16 -14.19 16.92 18.93
C GLY A 16 -15.28 17.99 19.14
N SER A 17 -15.27 19.08 18.38
CA SER A 17 -16.30 20.13 18.45
C SER A 17 -17.17 20.12 17.19
N ILE A 18 -18.46 20.41 17.34
CA ILE A 18 -19.38 20.53 16.19
C ILE A 18 -19.11 21.84 15.47
N VAL A 19 -18.88 21.76 14.15
CA VAL A 19 -18.61 22.92 13.29
C VAL A 19 -19.74 23.28 12.34
N SER A 20 -20.56 22.29 11.97
CA SER A 20 -21.74 22.49 11.11
C SER A 20 -22.68 21.30 11.23
N TYR A 21 -23.88 21.43 10.68
CA TYR A 21 -24.86 20.36 10.59
C TYR A 21 -25.29 20.15 9.13
N GLU A 22 -25.58 18.92 8.76
CA GLU A 22 -26.19 18.57 7.48
C GLU A 22 -27.69 18.32 7.66
N ALA A 23 -28.52 19.06 6.92
CA ALA A 23 -29.97 18.89 6.95
C ALA A 23 -30.37 17.64 6.14
N LEU A 24 -31.01 16.69 6.82
CA LEU A 24 -31.44 15.42 6.25
C LEU A 24 -32.97 15.30 6.31
N LEU A 25 -33.59 15.20 5.14
CA LEU A 25 -35.03 15.02 5.01
C LEU A 25 -35.48 13.68 5.62
N ARG A 26 -36.63 13.67 6.31
CA ARG A 26 -37.29 12.49 6.87
C ARG A 26 -38.80 12.58 6.73
N PHE A 27 -39.47 11.43 6.82
CA PHE A 27 -40.94 11.30 6.76
C PHE A 27 -41.50 11.01 8.15
N LYS A 28 -42.54 11.73 8.59
CA LYS A 28 -43.09 11.61 9.96
C LYS A 28 -43.60 10.20 10.33
N HIS A 29 -43.92 9.38 9.34
CA HIS A 29 -44.56 8.07 9.52
C HIS A 29 -43.91 6.94 8.69
N SER A 30 -42.68 7.13 8.22
CA SER A 30 -41.95 6.09 7.48
C SER A 30 -40.47 6.12 7.82
N ASN A 31 -39.88 4.93 8.01
CA ASN A 31 -38.44 4.74 8.18
C ASN A 31 -37.71 4.62 6.83
N GLU A 32 -38.41 4.76 5.71
CA GLU A 32 -37.80 4.70 4.38
C GLU A 32 -36.84 5.87 4.13
N LEU A 33 -35.71 5.57 3.48
CA LEU A 33 -34.75 6.58 3.06
C LEU A 33 -35.35 7.44 1.94
N PRO A 34 -35.17 8.78 1.97
CA PRO A 34 -35.78 9.70 0.99
C PRO A 34 -35.32 9.53 -0.46
N GLN A 35 -34.30 8.71 -0.74
CA GLN A 35 -33.70 8.60 -2.07
C GLN A 35 -34.71 8.23 -3.15
N HIS A 36 -35.60 7.26 -2.90
CA HIS A 36 -36.61 6.87 -3.89
C HIS A 36 -37.61 8.01 -4.12
N PHE A 37 -38.14 8.61 -3.05
CA PHE A 37 -39.03 9.78 -3.14
C PHE A 37 -38.38 10.92 -3.92
N ILE A 38 -37.16 11.31 -3.57
CA ILE A 38 -36.42 12.39 -4.25
C ILE A 38 -36.27 12.08 -5.73
N SER A 39 -35.99 10.82 -6.12
CA SER A 39 -35.86 10.44 -7.53
C SER A 39 -37.15 10.62 -8.34
N THR A 40 -38.32 10.54 -7.71
CA THR A 40 -39.63 10.71 -8.37
C THR A 40 -40.03 12.17 -8.60
N ILE A 41 -39.33 13.12 -7.97
CA ILE A 41 -39.64 14.56 -8.07
C ILE A 41 -39.26 15.08 -9.47
N LYS A 42 -40.29 15.54 -10.21
CA LYS A 42 -40.11 16.12 -11.55
C LYS A 42 -39.53 17.53 -11.52
N ASP A 43 -40.02 18.39 -10.63
CA ASP A 43 -39.58 19.78 -10.50
C ASP A 43 -38.59 19.91 -9.35
N LYS A 44 -37.31 19.64 -9.65
CA LYS A 44 -36.21 19.72 -8.69
C LYS A 44 -35.96 21.13 -8.18
N VAL A 45 -36.09 22.13 -9.06
CA VAL A 45 -35.88 23.54 -8.73
C VAL A 45 -36.86 24.00 -7.67
N ARG A 46 -38.16 23.75 -7.88
CA ARG A 46 -39.17 24.14 -6.89
C ARG A 46 -39.01 23.37 -5.59
N PHE A 47 -38.68 22.09 -5.66
CA PHE A 47 -38.45 21.28 -4.47
C PHE A 47 -37.27 21.81 -3.65
N ASP A 48 -36.15 22.12 -4.28
CA ASP A 48 -34.96 22.63 -3.61
C ASP A 48 -35.22 24.03 -2.98
N LYS A 49 -36.05 24.87 -3.61
CA LYS A 49 -36.53 26.14 -3.02
C LYS A 49 -37.37 25.90 -1.76
N ASP A 50 -38.29 24.93 -1.80
CA ASP A 50 -39.11 24.56 -0.64
C ASP A 50 -38.22 24.05 0.52
N VAL A 51 -37.20 23.24 0.20
CA VAL A 51 -36.21 22.72 1.17
C VAL A 51 -35.42 23.86 1.81
N ILE A 52 -34.86 24.78 1.01
CA ILE A 52 -34.12 25.94 1.54
C ILE A 52 -35.01 26.77 2.46
N THR A 53 -36.23 27.09 2.04
CA THR A 53 -37.18 27.89 2.82
C THR A 53 -37.46 27.24 4.17
N HIS A 54 -37.66 25.92 4.19
CA HIS A 54 -37.94 25.17 5.41
C HIS A 54 -36.73 25.16 6.36
N VAL A 55 -35.54 24.82 5.86
CA VAL A 55 -34.33 24.76 6.69
C VAL A 55 -33.94 26.13 7.23
N ILE A 56 -34.22 27.22 6.50
CA ILE A 56 -34.07 28.58 7.02
C ILE A 56 -35.05 28.84 8.15
N ALA A 57 -36.33 28.47 8.00
CA ALA A 57 -37.32 28.62 9.07
C ALA A 57 -36.91 27.84 10.33
N ASP A 58 -36.41 26.62 10.16
CA ASP A 58 -35.88 25.82 11.26
C ASP A 58 -34.73 26.53 11.98
N LYS A 59 -33.74 27.02 11.23
CA LYS A 59 -32.61 27.77 11.80
C LYS A 59 -33.07 29.02 12.54
N LEU A 60 -34.04 29.76 11.99
CA LEU A 60 -34.58 30.97 12.61
C LEU A 60 -35.36 30.72 13.90
N SER A 61 -35.87 29.50 14.08
CA SER A 61 -36.56 29.10 15.32
C SER A 61 -35.61 28.82 16.50
N LEU A 62 -34.30 28.68 16.23
CA LEU A 62 -33.29 28.35 17.23
C LEU A 62 -32.83 29.58 18.02
N ARG A 63 -32.58 29.40 19.32
CA ARG A 63 -32.16 30.50 20.20
C ARG A 63 -30.79 31.05 19.82
N TYR A 64 -29.88 30.19 19.38
CA TYR A 64 -28.51 30.56 19.00
C TYR A 64 -28.26 30.48 17.49
N GLN A 65 -29.27 30.83 16.69
CA GLN A 65 -29.27 30.76 15.23
C GLN A 65 -27.98 31.31 14.55
N HIS A 66 -27.37 32.35 15.10
CA HIS A 66 -26.19 33.02 14.51
C HIS A 66 -24.92 32.17 14.56
N ASN A 67 -24.84 31.22 15.50
CA ASN A 67 -23.68 30.34 15.67
C ASN A 67 -23.82 29.02 14.92
N ILE A 68 -24.97 28.78 14.29
CA ILE A 68 -25.27 27.49 13.67
C ILE A 68 -25.02 27.61 12.17
N HIS A 69 -24.24 26.68 11.62
CA HIS A 69 -24.01 26.57 10.19
C HIS A 69 -24.67 25.31 9.65
N ILE A 70 -25.48 25.43 8.60
CA ILE A 70 -26.26 24.30 8.06
C ILE A 70 -25.94 24.08 6.58
N SER A 71 -25.58 22.85 6.26
CA SER A 71 -25.44 22.32 4.91
C SER A 71 -26.78 21.82 4.38
N ILE A 72 -27.11 22.17 3.14
CA ILE A 72 -28.35 21.78 2.46
C ILE A 72 -27.98 21.06 1.16
N ASN A 73 -28.51 19.85 1.00
CA ASN A 73 -28.37 19.06 -0.22
C ASN A 73 -29.24 19.64 -1.34
N ILE A 74 -28.64 19.94 -2.49
CA ILE A 74 -29.29 20.56 -3.65
C ILE A 74 -28.95 19.80 -4.92
N SER A 75 -29.91 19.73 -5.85
CA SER A 75 -29.73 19.06 -7.12
C SER A 75 -28.85 19.87 -8.09
N VAL A 76 -28.10 19.18 -8.96
CA VAL A 76 -27.27 19.86 -9.97
C VAL A 76 -28.14 20.60 -10.99
N GLU A 77 -29.35 20.11 -11.28
CA GLU A 77 -30.33 20.77 -12.15
C GLU A 77 -30.75 22.14 -11.59
N SER A 78 -30.85 22.27 -10.27
CA SER A 78 -31.08 23.56 -9.62
C SER A 78 -29.89 24.50 -9.80
N LEU A 79 -28.65 23.98 -9.78
CA LEU A 79 -27.44 24.77 -10.04
C LEU A 79 -27.36 25.29 -11.49
N GLU A 80 -28.01 24.61 -12.44
CA GLU A 80 -28.12 25.05 -13.84
C GLU A 80 -29.27 26.05 -14.08
N SER A 81 -30.17 26.24 -13.12
CA SER A 81 -31.38 27.07 -13.26
C SER A 81 -31.16 28.52 -12.81
N ASP A 82 -31.33 29.47 -13.73
CA ASP A 82 -31.24 30.90 -13.40
C ASP A 82 -32.34 31.38 -12.43
N ASP A 83 -33.51 30.73 -12.48
CA ASP A 83 -34.62 30.96 -11.55
C ASP A 83 -34.28 30.51 -10.12
N PHE A 84 -33.51 29.42 -9.97
CA PHE A 84 -32.97 29.02 -8.67
C PHE A 84 -31.93 30.00 -8.15
N LEU A 85 -31.00 30.45 -9.01
CA LEU A 85 -29.96 31.40 -8.62
C LEU A 85 -30.55 32.75 -8.17
N THR A 86 -31.57 33.24 -8.86
CA THR A 86 -32.25 34.50 -8.51
C THR A 86 -32.94 34.41 -7.15
N TYR A 87 -33.55 33.27 -6.86
CA TYR A 87 -34.12 32.96 -5.54
C TYR A 87 -33.03 32.94 -4.46
N CYS A 88 -31.92 32.24 -4.69
CA CYS A 88 -30.78 32.20 -3.77
C CYS A 88 -30.17 33.58 -3.51
N GLU A 89 -30.02 34.41 -4.55
CA GLU A 89 -29.53 35.79 -4.45
C GLU A 89 -30.44 36.69 -3.60
N THR A 90 -31.73 36.38 -3.51
CA THR A 90 -32.69 37.11 -2.67
C THR A 90 -32.59 36.63 -1.24
N ILE A 91 -32.71 35.32 -1.02
CA ILE A 91 -32.80 34.71 0.31
C ILE A 91 -31.47 34.77 1.08
N PHE A 92 -30.34 34.44 0.45
CA PHE A 92 -29.05 34.40 1.15
C PHE A 92 -28.37 35.77 1.30
N LYS A 93 -28.98 36.85 0.77
CA LYS A 93 -28.60 38.21 1.18
C LYS A 93 -28.96 38.46 2.63
N GLU A 94 -30.14 38.04 3.04
CA GLU A 94 -30.69 38.27 4.38
C GLU A 94 -30.27 37.17 5.37
N HIS A 95 -30.08 35.94 4.89
CA HIS A 95 -29.74 34.79 5.72
C HIS A 95 -28.33 34.27 5.47
N LYS A 96 -27.49 34.20 6.52
CA LYS A 96 -26.08 33.74 6.48
C LYS A 96 -25.89 32.41 7.20
N GLY A 97 -24.73 31.79 7.00
CA GLY A 97 -24.34 30.54 7.67
C GLY A 97 -24.96 29.29 7.04
N PHE A 98 -24.88 29.21 5.71
CA PHE A 98 -25.36 28.07 4.93
C PHE A 98 -24.28 27.59 3.95
N THR A 99 -24.28 26.28 3.70
CA THR A 99 -23.49 25.62 2.66
C THR A 99 -24.45 24.87 1.74
N LEU A 100 -24.21 24.90 0.43
CA LEU A 100 -24.95 24.09 -0.53
C LEU A 100 -24.10 22.91 -0.97
N GLU A 101 -24.67 21.71 -0.91
CA GLU A 101 -23.98 20.46 -1.22
C GLU A 101 -24.57 19.84 -2.48
N PHE A 102 -23.69 19.42 -3.40
CA PHE A 102 -24.08 18.97 -4.72
C PHE A 102 -23.51 17.57 -4.99
N ASN A 103 -24.38 16.68 -5.47
CA ASN A 103 -24.00 15.36 -5.96
C ASN A 103 -24.17 15.32 -7.49
N PHE A 104 -23.12 14.92 -8.22
CA PHE A 104 -23.05 14.91 -9.69
C PHE A 104 -23.29 13.52 -10.33
N ASN A 105 -23.90 12.58 -9.60
CA ASN A 105 -24.11 11.21 -10.07
C ASN A 105 -24.99 11.15 -11.35
N LYS A 106 -24.41 10.57 -12.41
CA LYS A 106 -25.06 10.05 -13.64
C LYS A 106 -25.95 11.03 -14.44
N LYS A 107 -25.59 12.30 -14.59
CA LYS A 107 -26.20 13.21 -15.58
C LYS A 107 -25.19 14.04 -16.36
N THR A 108 -25.52 14.33 -17.61
CA THR A 108 -24.85 15.38 -18.40
C THR A 108 -25.27 16.74 -17.88
N PHE A 109 -24.30 17.60 -17.58
CA PHE A 109 -24.51 18.98 -17.13
C PHE A 109 -23.58 19.92 -17.91
N ASP A 110 -23.96 21.19 -18.00
CA ASP A 110 -23.13 22.23 -18.60
C ASP A 110 -22.11 22.76 -17.57
N ILE A 111 -20.88 22.26 -17.67
CA ILE A 111 -19.78 22.64 -16.78
C ILE A 111 -19.49 24.15 -16.79
N ASN A 112 -19.67 24.83 -17.92
CA ASN A 112 -19.44 26.28 -18.02
C ASN A 112 -20.53 27.05 -17.29
N LYS A 113 -21.79 26.65 -17.49
CA LYS A 113 -22.93 27.25 -16.79
C LYS A 113 -22.82 27.05 -15.28
N VAL A 114 -22.52 25.82 -14.84
CA VAL A 114 -22.26 25.48 -13.44
C VAL A 114 -21.15 26.37 -12.86
N LYS A 115 -20.01 26.50 -13.54
CA LYS A 115 -18.88 27.33 -13.08
C LYS A 115 -19.26 28.81 -12.92
N ILE A 116 -20.09 29.36 -13.82
CA ILE A 116 -20.60 30.73 -13.72
C ILE A 116 -21.55 30.87 -12.51
N ASN A 117 -22.47 29.93 -12.33
CA ASN A 117 -23.45 29.97 -11.26
C ASN A 117 -22.83 29.76 -9.88
N MET A 118 -21.83 28.89 -9.75
CA MET A 118 -21.04 28.75 -8.53
C MET A 118 -20.35 30.06 -8.14
N LYS A 119 -19.80 30.82 -9.11
CA LYS A 119 -19.23 32.15 -8.84
C LYS A 119 -20.28 33.14 -8.31
N ARG A 120 -21.52 33.08 -8.80
CA ARG A 120 -22.63 33.91 -8.30
C ARG A 120 -22.97 33.57 -6.86
N LEU A 121 -23.12 32.28 -6.53
CA LEU A 121 -23.40 31.83 -5.16
C LEU A 121 -22.29 32.21 -4.17
N ARG A 122 -21.02 32.06 -4.56
CA ARG A 122 -19.88 32.46 -3.70
C ARG A 122 -19.88 33.95 -3.36
N LYS A 123 -20.34 34.83 -4.27
CA LYS A 123 -20.46 36.28 -3.99
C LYS A 123 -21.47 36.58 -2.86
N LEU A 124 -22.41 35.67 -2.59
CA LEU A 124 -23.37 35.80 -1.50
C LEU A 124 -22.80 35.39 -0.13
N GLY A 125 -21.59 34.81 -0.12
CA GLY A 125 -20.95 34.25 1.09
C GLY A 125 -21.41 32.83 1.42
N ILE A 126 -21.98 32.12 0.44
CA ILE A 126 -22.37 30.71 0.56
C ILE A 126 -21.16 29.85 0.21
N PHE A 127 -20.89 28.83 1.03
CA PHE A 127 -19.89 27.81 0.71
C PHE A 127 -20.52 26.68 -0.12
N LEU A 128 -19.72 26.04 -0.97
CA LEU A 128 -20.16 24.98 -1.87
C LEU A 128 -19.39 23.69 -1.58
N THR A 129 -20.12 22.58 -1.48
CA THR A 129 -19.55 21.25 -1.21
C THR A 129 -19.78 20.31 -2.39
N LEU A 130 -18.75 19.56 -2.76
CA LEU A 130 -18.88 18.38 -3.61
C LEU A 130 -19.17 17.16 -2.74
N ASP A 131 -20.31 16.52 -2.96
CA ASP A 131 -20.74 15.36 -2.20
C ASP A 131 -20.49 14.02 -2.89
N ASP A 132 -20.40 12.95 -2.09
CA ASP A 132 -20.17 11.56 -2.50
C ASP A 132 -18.93 11.39 -3.40
N TYR A 133 -17.84 12.10 -3.07
CA TYR A 133 -16.58 11.95 -3.79
C TYR A 133 -15.98 10.56 -3.50
N GLY A 134 -15.79 9.77 -4.56
CA GLY A 134 -15.11 8.46 -4.49
C GLY A 134 -16.00 7.23 -4.70
N THR A 135 -17.33 7.36 -4.73
CA THR A 135 -18.26 6.29 -5.13
C THR A 135 -18.40 6.19 -6.63
N GLU A 136 -18.17 5.01 -7.24
CA GLU A 136 -18.49 4.60 -8.64
C GLU A 136 -18.25 5.61 -9.79
N CYS A 137 -17.62 6.75 -9.53
CA CYS A 137 -17.45 7.85 -10.46
C CYS A 137 -16.06 7.78 -11.06
N VAL A 138 -15.98 7.15 -12.23
CA VAL A 138 -14.85 7.23 -13.17
C VAL A 138 -14.62 8.67 -13.70
N TYR A 139 -15.38 9.67 -13.21
CA TYR A 139 -15.40 11.05 -13.70
C TYR A 139 -15.34 12.14 -12.60
N SER A 140 -14.82 11.86 -11.40
CA SER A 140 -14.79 12.86 -10.30
C SER A 140 -13.64 13.87 -10.39
N ASP A 141 -12.52 13.51 -11.02
CA ASP A 141 -11.35 14.40 -11.15
C ASP A 141 -11.64 15.70 -11.96
N PRO A 142 -12.40 15.67 -13.07
CA PRO A 142 -12.81 16.90 -13.77
C PRO A 142 -13.64 17.88 -12.92
N LEU A 143 -14.39 17.38 -11.92
CA LEU A 143 -15.18 18.23 -11.04
C LEU A 143 -14.31 19.07 -10.09
N LEU A 144 -13.06 18.67 -9.86
CA LEU A 144 -12.12 19.42 -9.03
C LEU A 144 -11.81 20.80 -9.63
N GLU A 145 -11.96 20.97 -10.96
CA GLU A 145 -11.81 22.26 -11.64
C GLU A 145 -12.87 23.31 -11.24
N LEU A 146 -13.98 22.87 -10.64
CA LEU A 146 -15.05 23.75 -10.14
C LEU A 146 -14.69 24.40 -8.78
N ASN A 147 -13.57 23.98 -8.17
CA ASN A 147 -12.94 24.58 -7.00
C ASN A 147 -13.87 24.69 -5.78
N PHE A 148 -14.54 23.59 -5.40
CA PHE A 148 -15.44 23.55 -4.24
C PHE A 148 -14.73 23.94 -2.93
N ASP A 149 -15.47 24.54 -1.99
CA ASP A 149 -14.92 24.91 -0.69
C ASP A 149 -14.70 23.67 0.19
N TYR A 150 -15.63 22.72 0.10
CA TYR A 150 -15.57 21.43 0.80
C TYR A 150 -15.67 20.26 -0.18
N ILE A 151 -14.99 19.16 0.13
CA ILE A 151 -15.15 17.87 -0.56
C ILE A 151 -15.48 16.81 0.48
N LYS A 152 -16.61 16.13 0.30
CA LYS A 152 -17.08 15.05 1.15
C LYS A 152 -16.69 13.71 0.55
N ILE A 153 -15.84 12.96 1.25
CA ILE A 153 -15.45 11.60 0.90
C ILE A 153 -16.53 10.64 1.37
N ASP A 154 -17.01 9.79 0.47
CA ASP A 154 -18.08 8.83 0.76
C ASP A 154 -17.66 7.72 1.74
N ARG A 155 -18.64 7.19 2.48
CA ARG A 155 -18.48 6.11 3.46
C ARG A 155 -17.85 4.83 2.88
N SER A 156 -18.08 4.52 1.60
CA SER A 156 -17.56 3.32 0.95
C SER A 156 -16.04 3.26 1.00
N LEU A 157 -15.36 4.42 0.91
CA LEU A 157 -13.90 4.54 1.00
C LEU A 157 -13.35 4.43 2.43
N ILE A 158 -14.22 4.41 3.44
CA ILE A 158 -13.87 4.32 4.87
C ILE A 158 -14.25 2.96 5.45
N SER A 159 -15.28 2.32 4.90
CA SER A 159 -15.83 1.07 5.43
C SER A 159 -14.79 -0.01 5.72
N THR A 160 -13.76 -0.13 4.89
CA THR A 160 -12.72 -1.17 4.96
C THR A 160 -11.40 -0.74 5.60
N ILE A 161 -11.22 0.54 5.97
CA ILE A 161 -9.88 1.06 6.36
C ILE A 161 -9.34 0.46 7.67
N SER A 162 -10.22 -0.12 8.50
CA SER A 162 -9.82 -0.80 9.74
C SER A 162 -9.30 -2.22 9.49
N ASP A 163 -9.73 -2.85 8.39
CA ASP A 163 -9.44 -4.25 8.09
C ASP A 163 -8.49 -4.40 6.88
N ASP A 164 -8.35 -3.35 6.06
CA ASP A 164 -7.49 -3.31 4.88
C ASP A 164 -6.57 -2.08 4.89
N TYR A 165 -5.28 -2.34 5.08
CA TYR A 165 -4.24 -1.32 5.06
C TYR A 165 -4.12 -0.61 3.70
N LEU A 166 -4.46 -1.26 2.59
CA LEU A 166 -4.45 -0.61 1.27
C LEU A 166 -5.56 0.44 1.17
N SER A 167 -6.78 0.10 1.64
CA SER A 167 -7.89 1.05 1.76
C SER A 167 -7.51 2.24 2.65
N PHE A 168 -6.86 2.00 3.79
CA PHE A 168 -6.33 3.09 4.65
C PHE A 168 -5.30 3.96 3.92
N CYS A 169 -4.30 3.36 3.27
CA CYS A 169 -3.27 4.10 2.52
C CYS A 169 -3.87 4.91 1.37
N PHE A 170 -4.85 4.34 0.67
CA PHE A 170 -5.58 5.00 -0.40
C PHE A 170 -6.35 6.21 0.14
N LEU A 171 -7.14 6.03 1.21
CA LEU A 171 -7.89 7.11 1.84
C LEU A 171 -6.97 8.22 2.35
N ARG A 172 -5.84 7.86 2.98
CA ARG A 172 -4.83 8.83 3.45
C ARG A 172 -4.24 9.62 2.29
N SER A 173 -3.84 8.94 1.22
CA SER A 173 -3.28 9.57 0.03
C SER A 173 -4.29 10.48 -0.65
N LEU A 174 -5.55 10.05 -0.73
CA LEU A 174 -6.64 10.84 -1.28
C LEU A 174 -6.94 12.07 -0.42
N TYR A 175 -7.03 11.90 0.89
CA TYR A 175 -7.22 12.99 1.84
C TYR A 175 -6.12 14.04 1.67
N HIS A 176 -4.85 13.63 1.62
CA HIS A 176 -3.75 14.57 1.38
C HIS A 176 -3.86 15.21 -0.01
N LYS A 177 -4.14 14.46 -1.09
CA LYS A 177 -4.40 15.00 -2.45
C LYS A 177 -5.43 16.14 -2.40
N LEU A 178 -6.58 15.91 -1.79
CA LEU A 178 -7.67 16.88 -1.77
C LEU A 178 -7.40 18.04 -0.81
N ASN A 179 -6.91 17.75 0.39
CA ASN A 179 -6.73 18.75 1.45
C ASN A 179 -5.46 19.56 1.28
N THR A 180 -4.34 18.86 1.11
CA THR A 180 -3.03 19.47 0.98
C THR A 180 -2.86 20.01 -0.43
N PHE A 181 -2.96 19.20 -1.47
CA PHE A 181 -2.57 19.64 -2.83
C PHE A 181 -3.54 20.62 -3.50
N LEU A 182 -4.85 20.40 -3.34
CA LEU A 182 -5.88 21.25 -3.95
C LEU A 182 -6.39 22.35 -3.02
N GLY A 183 -6.05 22.28 -1.72
CA GLY A 183 -6.46 23.25 -0.71
C GLY A 183 -7.94 23.18 -0.34
N ASN A 184 -8.62 22.07 -0.64
CA ASN A 184 -10.02 21.89 -0.26
C ASN A 184 -10.15 21.51 1.22
N THR A 185 -11.25 21.90 1.86
CA THR A 185 -11.55 21.34 3.19
C THR A 185 -12.22 19.98 3.01
N VAL A 186 -11.59 18.92 3.50
CA VAL A 186 -12.09 17.55 3.30
C VAL A 186 -12.94 17.12 4.50
N VAL A 187 -14.11 16.56 4.20
CA VAL A 187 -15.02 15.97 5.17
C VAL A 187 -15.08 14.46 4.92
N ILE A 188 -14.79 13.66 5.94
CA ILE A 188 -14.80 12.20 5.88
C ILE A 188 -16.13 11.69 6.45
N LYS A 189 -16.98 11.07 5.62
CA LYS A 189 -18.32 10.59 6.00
C LYS A 189 -18.32 9.10 6.38
N GLY A 190 -19.24 8.69 7.25
CA GLY A 190 -19.45 7.28 7.56
C GLY A 190 -18.45 6.71 8.56
N VAL A 191 -18.01 7.51 9.53
CA VAL A 191 -17.23 7.03 10.68
C VAL A 191 -18.15 6.27 11.64
N GLU A 192 -18.06 4.95 11.64
CA GLU A 192 -18.98 4.04 12.35
C GLU A 192 -18.35 3.42 13.61
N ASN A 193 -17.02 3.44 13.74
CA ASN A 193 -16.33 2.93 14.93
C ASN A 193 -15.11 3.77 15.33
N ILE A 194 -14.58 3.49 16.52
CA ILE A 194 -13.43 4.20 17.11
C ILE A 194 -12.13 3.97 16.33
N ASN A 195 -11.96 2.78 15.73
CA ASN A 195 -10.75 2.46 14.96
C ASN A 195 -10.68 3.33 13.70
N GLN A 196 -11.79 3.45 12.96
CA GLN A 196 -11.90 4.38 11.82
C GLN A 196 -11.61 5.81 12.24
N LEU A 197 -12.17 6.27 13.38
CA LEU A 197 -11.93 7.63 13.89
C LEU A 197 -10.45 7.87 14.22
N ASN A 198 -9.80 6.92 14.90
CA ASN A 198 -8.38 7.01 15.24
C ASN A 198 -7.50 7.05 13.98
N LEU A 199 -7.80 6.19 13.00
CA LEU A 199 -7.10 6.13 11.73
C LEU A 199 -7.19 7.43 10.94
N ILE A 200 -8.39 8.02 10.81
CA ILE A 200 -8.54 9.28 10.08
C ILE A 200 -7.95 10.48 10.85
N ASN A 201 -7.99 10.46 12.18
CA ASN A 201 -7.36 11.50 12.99
C ASN A 201 -5.83 11.50 12.80
N SER A 202 -5.22 10.38 12.40
CA SER A 202 -3.79 10.34 12.01
C SER A 202 -3.45 11.21 10.80
N PHE A 203 -4.44 11.60 9.98
CA PHE A 203 -4.23 12.47 8.82
C PHE A 203 -4.05 13.95 9.22
N GLY A 204 -4.29 14.27 10.50
CA GLY A 204 -4.20 15.61 11.06
C GLY A 204 -5.57 16.22 11.33
N SER A 205 -5.78 17.46 10.88
CA SER A 205 -7.00 18.23 11.16
C SER A 205 -8.14 17.87 10.19
N VAL A 206 -8.85 16.78 10.48
CA VAL A 206 -9.95 16.25 9.67
C VAL A 206 -11.31 16.73 10.17
N ILE A 207 -12.22 17.07 9.26
CA ILE A 207 -13.65 17.17 9.58
C ILE A 207 -14.27 15.79 9.35
N SER A 208 -14.98 15.26 10.34
CA SER A 208 -15.55 13.91 10.27
C SER A 208 -17.05 13.91 10.61
N GLN A 209 -17.76 12.97 10.00
CA GLN A 209 -19.19 12.75 10.19
C GLN A 209 -19.47 11.25 10.24
N GLY A 210 -20.27 10.78 11.19
CA GLY A 210 -20.66 9.39 11.26
C GLY A 210 -21.32 9.00 12.59
N TYR A 211 -21.93 7.81 12.62
CA TYR A 211 -22.72 7.34 13.76
C TYR A 211 -21.90 7.10 15.03
N HIS A 212 -20.60 6.86 14.90
CA HIS A 212 -19.73 6.78 16.08
C HIS A 212 -19.64 8.11 16.83
N LEU A 213 -19.73 9.22 16.11
CA LEU A 213 -19.65 10.57 16.69
C LEU A 213 -21.02 11.05 17.15
N SER A 214 -22.03 10.91 16.29
CA SER A 214 -23.41 11.26 16.61
C SER A 214 -24.35 10.70 15.55
N TYR A 215 -25.51 10.23 15.99
CA TYR A 215 -26.66 10.11 15.11
C TYR A 215 -27.20 11.50 14.72
N PRO A 216 -27.97 11.62 13.62
CA PRO A 216 -28.62 12.87 13.29
C PRO A 216 -29.62 13.30 14.37
N LEU A 217 -29.58 14.58 14.71
CA LEU A 217 -30.28 15.16 15.85
C LEU A 217 -31.60 15.82 15.43
N PRO A 218 -32.64 15.80 16.28
CA PRO A 218 -33.82 16.64 16.07
C PRO A 218 -33.48 18.13 16.27
N LEU A 219 -34.27 19.02 15.66
CA LEU A 219 -34.07 20.47 15.71
C LEU A 219 -33.89 21.01 17.15
N SER A 220 -34.64 20.48 18.10
CA SER A 220 -34.61 20.90 19.51
C SER A 220 -33.25 20.72 20.19
N GLU A 221 -32.40 19.82 19.70
CA GLU A 221 -31.10 19.51 20.31
C GLU A 221 -29.97 20.42 19.80
N LEU A 222 -30.21 21.19 18.73
CA LEU A 222 -29.20 22.10 18.18
C LEU A 222 -28.84 23.24 19.15
N ASP A 223 -29.78 23.65 20.01
CA ASP A 223 -29.60 24.73 20.99
C ASP A 223 -28.71 24.36 22.19
N ASN A 224 -28.49 23.07 22.46
CA ASN A 224 -27.76 22.61 23.65
C ASN A 224 -26.23 22.70 23.51
N ASN A 225 -25.72 22.88 22.29
CA ASN A 225 -24.29 22.89 22.00
C ASN A 225 -23.69 24.30 22.13
N ARG A 226 -23.32 24.65 23.36
CA ARG A 226 -22.87 26.00 23.81
C ARG A 226 -21.58 26.56 23.18
N ASN A 227 -20.88 25.81 22.32
CA ASN A 227 -19.55 26.19 21.84
C ASN A 227 -19.35 25.99 20.33
N ILE A 228 -20.31 26.39 19.50
CA ILE A 228 -19.97 26.79 18.12
C ILE A 228 -19.46 28.23 18.19
N LYS A 229 -18.32 28.48 18.86
CA LYS A 229 -17.61 29.75 18.67
C LYS A 229 -17.23 29.81 17.20
N ASN A 230 -17.36 30.99 16.59
CA ASN A 230 -17.02 31.36 15.21
C ASN A 230 -15.70 30.76 14.67
N ILE A 231 -15.63 29.46 14.40
CA ILE A 231 -14.51 28.81 13.71
C ILE A 231 -14.65 29.00 12.18
N LEU A 232 -15.81 29.49 11.71
CA LEU A 232 -16.02 29.96 10.34
C LEU A 232 -15.89 31.49 10.22
N SER A 233 -15.15 32.15 11.11
CA SER A 233 -14.55 33.43 10.74
C SER A 233 -13.44 33.15 9.74
N LYS A 234 -13.35 33.91 8.65
CA LYS A 234 -12.25 33.87 7.65
C LYS A 234 -10.85 34.12 8.25
N THR A 235 -10.72 34.12 9.58
CA THR A 235 -9.59 34.66 10.33
C THR A 235 -9.00 33.70 11.35
N ASP A 236 -9.58 32.52 11.61
CA ASP A 236 -8.95 31.48 12.46
C ASP A 236 -8.67 30.16 11.73
N LEU A 237 -8.61 30.20 10.39
CA LEU A 237 -7.72 29.29 9.68
C LEU A 237 -6.29 29.72 10.03
N SER A 238 -5.72 29.14 11.10
CA SER A 238 -4.27 29.02 11.19
C SER A 238 -3.79 28.64 9.80
N PRO A 239 -2.78 29.32 9.20
CA PRO A 239 -2.40 29.07 7.83
C PRO A 239 -2.21 27.57 7.68
N GLN A 240 -3.18 26.94 7.01
CA GLN A 240 -3.07 25.55 6.62
C GLN A 240 -1.70 25.49 5.95
N ALA A 241 -0.85 24.58 6.43
CA ALA A 241 0.39 24.26 5.75
C ALA A 241 0.07 24.19 4.27
N GLN A 242 0.55 25.18 3.49
CA GLN A 242 0.27 25.13 2.06
C GLN A 242 0.92 23.85 1.54
N PRO A 243 0.37 23.21 0.51
CA PRO A 243 1.03 22.04 -0.06
C PRO A 243 2.46 22.41 -0.43
N ILE A 244 3.37 21.46 -0.21
CA ILE A 244 4.78 21.66 -0.52
C ILE A 244 4.95 22.13 -1.98
N ASP A 245 4.15 21.59 -2.89
CA ASP A 245 4.00 21.99 -4.29
C ASP A 245 3.72 23.48 -4.49
N ARG A 246 2.89 24.09 -3.63
CA ARG A 246 2.58 25.52 -3.69
C ARG A 246 3.77 26.35 -3.20
N PHE A 247 4.52 25.87 -2.23
CA PHE A 247 5.77 26.50 -1.82
C PHE A 247 6.85 26.37 -2.90
N ILE A 248 7.01 25.20 -3.52
CA ILE A 248 7.89 24.97 -4.68
C ILE A 248 7.50 25.90 -5.84
N TYR A 249 6.20 26.02 -6.14
CA TYR A 249 5.70 26.96 -7.15
C TYR A 249 6.08 28.40 -6.81
N ASN A 250 5.84 28.86 -5.57
CA ASN A 250 6.16 30.21 -5.14
C ASN A 250 7.67 30.51 -5.22
N VAL A 251 8.51 29.52 -4.92
CA VAL A 251 9.97 29.61 -5.10
C VAL A 251 10.34 29.74 -6.59
N ASN A 252 9.66 29.02 -7.48
CA ASN A 252 9.88 29.07 -8.93
C ASN A 252 9.42 30.37 -9.61
N ILE A 253 8.35 31.00 -9.11
CA ILE A 253 7.81 32.23 -9.71
C ILE A 253 8.36 33.53 -9.09
N ALA A 254 9.27 33.42 -8.12
CA ALA A 254 9.88 34.57 -7.46
C ALA A 254 10.68 35.42 -8.47
N LYS A 255 10.38 36.72 -8.55
CA LYS A 255 10.96 37.59 -9.59
C LYS A 255 12.25 38.28 -9.18
N ASN A 256 12.58 38.22 -7.89
CA ASN A 256 13.73 38.87 -7.30
C ASN A 256 14.18 38.14 -6.02
N GLU A 257 15.40 38.44 -5.57
CA GLU A 257 16.06 37.78 -4.44
C GLU A 257 15.28 37.93 -3.11
N LYS A 258 14.58 39.06 -2.94
CA LYS A 258 13.76 39.33 -1.76
C LYS A 258 12.49 38.47 -1.71
N GLU A 259 11.83 38.27 -2.86
CA GLU A 259 10.70 37.35 -3.00
C GLU A 259 11.12 35.89 -2.83
N LEU A 260 12.30 35.53 -3.37
CA LEU A 260 12.87 34.20 -3.26
C LEU A 260 13.18 33.83 -1.80
N THR A 261 13.89 34.72 -1.09
CA THR A 261 14.21 34.53 0.34
C THR A 261 12.95 34.31 1.17
N LYS A 262 11.91 35.13 0.92
CA LYS A 262 10.61 35.02 1.62
C LYS A 262 9.87 33.72 1.29
N ALA A 263 10.02 33.19 0.08
CA ALA A 263 9.44 31.91 -0.30
C ALA A 263 10.18 30.73 0.36
N LEU A 264 11.52 30.80 0.46
CA LEU A 264 12.36 29.79 1.10
C LEU A 264 12.15 29.73 2.62
N GLU A 265 12.06 30.88 3.29
CA GLU A 265 11.74 30.95 4.73
C GLU A 265 10.39 30.29 5.05
N LYS A 266 9.44 30.33 4.11
CA LYS A 266 8.13 29.70 4.24
C LYS A 266 8.14 28.20 3.93
N LEU A 267 9.04 27.74 3.07
CA LEU A 267 9.21 26.33 2.72
C LEU A 267 9.90 25.54 3.84
N LYS A 268 10.90 26.14 4.50
CA LYS A 268 11.70 25.50 5.56
C LYS A 268 10.91 24.79 6.67
N PRO A 269 9.87 25.38 7.27
CA PRO A 269 9.09 24.69 8.31
C PRO A 269 8.16 23.57 7.77
N GLN A 270 8.00 23.45 6.45
CA GLN A 270 7.09 22.53 5.78
C GLN A 270 7.80 21.26 5.29
N ASP A 271 9.12 21.29 5.28
CA ASP A 271 10.00 20.14 5.08
C ASP A 271 10.93 19.97 6.29
N PRO A 272 10.38 19.60 7.47
CA PRO A 272 11.12 19.59 8.73
C PRO A 272 12.30 18.60 8.75
N PHE A 273 12.29 17.60 7.85
CA PHE A 273 13.32 16.57 7.72
C PHE A 273 14.26 16.81 6.52
N ASN A 274 14.11 17.92 5.80
CA ASN A 274 14.85 18.27 4.60
C ASN A 274 14.82 17.19 3.49
N LEU A 275 13.65 16.61 3.25
CA LEU A 275 13.38 15.63 2.19
C LEU A 275 13.52 16.22 0.78
N LEU A 276 13.55 17.54 0.64
CA LEU A 276 13.86 18.21 -0.63
C LEU A 276 15.36 18.52 -0.80
N ALA A 277 16.18 18.19 0.21
CA ALA A 277 17.62 18.40 0.23
C ALA A 277 18.03 19.85 -0.11
N ILE A 278 17.33 20.83 0.47
CA ILE A 278 17.56 22.24 0.22
C ILE A 278 18.76 22.72 1.05
N ASP A 279 19.78 23.26 0.38
CA ASP A 279 20.77 24.13 1.02
C ASP A 279 20.22 25.56 1.03
N TYR A 280 20.02 26.11 2.23
CA TYR A 280 19.47 27.46 2.42
C TYR A 280 20.55 28.55 2.38
N ASN A 281 21.83 28.19 2.47
CA ASN A 281 22.96 29.12 2.39
C ASN A 281 23.47 29.28 0.95
N ASP A 282 23.34 28.23 0.13
CA ASP A 282 23.70 28.21 -1.30
C ASP A 282 22.52 27.67 -2.14
N PHE A 283 21.42 28.41 -2.13
CA PHE A 283 20.17 27.95 -2.72
C PHE A 283 20.24 27.89 -4.26
N ASN A 284 19.95 26.71 -4.82
CA ASN A 284 19.86 26.50 -6.26
C ASN A 284 18.48 25.97 -6.67
N LEU A 285 17.79 26.74 -7.51
CA LEU A 285 16.43 26.44 -7.97
C LEU A 285 16.34 25.17 -8.82
N ASP A 286 17.33 24.90 -9.68
CA ASP A 286 17.33 23.74 -10.57
C ASP A 286 17.52 22.43 -9.77
N VAL A 287 18.34 22.46 -8.72
CA VAL A 287 18.55 21.32 -7.81
C VAL A 287 17.26 20.99 -7.05
N LEU A 288 16.57 22.01 -6.52
CA LEU A 288 15.26 21.85 -5.87
C LEU A 288 14.24 21.21 -6.81
N ASN A 289 14.12 21.72 -8.04
CA ASN A 289 13.16 21.21 -9.02
C ASN A 289 13.46 19.77 -9.43
N LYS A 290 14.75 19.43 -9.61
CA LYS A 290 15.19 18.06 -9.90
C LYS A 290 14.83 17.10 -8.75
N LYS A 291 15.08 17.49 -7.50
CA LYS A 291 14.75 16.67 -6.31
C LYS A 291 13.25 16.50 -6.11
N TYR A 292 12.49 17.56 -6.34
CA TYR A 292 11.04 17.52 -6.32
C TYR A 292 10.47 16.60 -7.42
N GLN A 293 11.04 16.62 -8.63
CA GLN A 293 10.70 15.65 -9.68
C GLN A 293 11.08 14.21 -9.30
N GLU A 294 12.27 13.95 -8.76
CA GLU A 294 12.68 12.62 -8.28
C GLU A 294 11.69 12.06 -7.23
N LEU A 295 11.14 12.93 -6.37
CA LEU A 295 10.15 12.56 -5.35
C LEU A 295 8.78 12.21 -5.97
N LEU A 296 8.33 12.99 -6.96
CA LEU A 296 7.10 12.73 -7.73
C LEU A 296 7.21 11.48 -8.62
N GLU A 297 8.38 11.23 -9.20
CA GLU A 297 8.67 10.04 -10.00
C GLU A 297 8.85 8.80 -9.12
N GLY A 298 9.43 8.94 -7.92
CA GLY A 298 9.59 7.88 -6.94
C GLY A 298 8.25 7.28 -6.47
N ILE A 299 7.25 8.13 -6.21
CA ILE A 299 5.89 7.65 -5.82
C ILE A 299 5.20 6.87 -6.95
N LYS A 300 5.55 7.13 -8.21
CA LYS A 300 5.03 6.44 -9.40
C LYS A 300 5.96 5.35 -9.94
N SER A 301 7.10 5.12 -9.29
CA SER A 301 8.13 4.23 -9.79
C SER A 301 7.67 2.77 -9.67
N PRO A 302 7.66 2.00 -10.77
CA PRO A 302 7.45 0.56 -10.73
C PRO A 302 8.39 -0.12 -9.73
N SER A 303 9.59 0.41 -9.53
CA SER A 303 10.57 -0.08 -8.58
C SER A 303 10.10 0.06 -7.13
N ILE A 304 9.51 1.20 -6.75
CA ILE A 304 9.00 1.42 -5.38
C ILE A 304 7.70 0.66 -5.14
N LEU A 305 6.81 0.59 -6.14
CA LEU A 305 5.62 -0.27 -6.11
C LEU A 305 6.00 -1.77 -6.01
N PHE A 306 7.06 -2.17 -6.71
CA PHE A 306 7.62 -3.51 -6.66
C PHE A 306 8.29 -3.79 -5.30
N THR A 307 9.12 -2.88 -4.79
CA THR A 307 9.77 -3.02 -3.48
C THR A 307 8.73 -3.04 -2.36
N THR A 308 7.69 -2.22 -2.42
CA THR A 308 6.58 -2.26 -1.44
C THR A 308 5.77 -3.56 -1.52
N ASN A 309 5.52 -4.09 -2.71
CA ASN A 309 4.94 -5.42 -2.87
C ASN A 309 5.86 -6.53 -2.35
N LEU A 310 7.17 -6.47 -2.60
CA LEU A 310 8.14 -7.40 -2.05
C LEU A 310 8.18 -7.33 -0.52
N MET A 311 8.16 -6.15 0.09
CA MET A 311 8.14 -5.99 1.55
C MET A 311 6.83 -6.52 2.17
N LYS A 312 5.69 -6.38 1.47
CA LYS A 312 4.38 -6.89 1.92
C LYS A 312 4.25 -8.41 1.81
N HIS A 313 4.74 -8.97 0.70
CA HIS A 313 4.56 -10.37 0.35
C HIS A 313 5.83 -11.21 0.53
N CYS A 314 6.88 -10.65 1.13
CA CYS A 314 8.08 -11.42 1.44
C CYS A 314 7.72 -12.60 2.35
N ASN A 315 8.30 -13.76 2.06
CA ASN A 315 8.06 -14.99 2.81
C ASN A 315 8.87 -15.01 4.13
N CYS A 316 8.94 -13.89 4.85
CA CYS A 316 9.63 -13.74 6.12
C CYS A 316 8.88 -12.74 7.00
N LEU A 317 9.16 -12.71 8.29
CA LEU A 317 8.72 -11.63 9.15
C LEU A 317 9.54 -10.39 8.76
N PHE A 318 8.89 -9.25 8.59
CA PHE A 318 9.55 -8.02 8.16
C PHE A 318 9.16 -6.86 9.06
N ILE A 319 10.14 -6.05 9.46
CA ILE A 319 9.93 -4.82 10.20
C ILE A 319 10.93 -3.74 9.78
N LEU A 320 10.46 -2.50 9.72
CA LEU A 320 11.22 -1.28 9.48
C LEU A 320 11.11 -0.42 10.74
N ARG A 321 12.26 -0.03 11.29
CA ARG A 321 12.34 0.84 12.47
C ARG A 321 13.13 2.12 12.18
N ASP A 322 12.86 3.18 12.94
CA ASP A 322 13.75 4.34 13.00
C ASP A 322 14.96 4.08 13.90
N GLU A 323 15.87 5.04 13.96
CA GLU A 323 17.06 5.01 14.82
C GLU A 323 16.78 4.98 16.33
N HIS A 324 15.53 5.27 16.73
CA HIS A 324 15.07 5.21 18.12
C HIS A 324 14.40 3.87 18.46
N GLY A 325 14.22 2.98 17.48
CA GLY A 325 13.62 1.66 17.65
C GLY A 325 12.10 1.64 17.52
N VAL A 326 11.46 2.74 17.11
CA VAL A 326 10.02 2.79 16.85
C VAL A 326 9.73 2.13 15.51
N ALA A 327 8.73 1.24 15.48
CA ALA A 327 8.32 0.59 14.24
C ALA A 327 7.59 1.59 13.33
N ILE A 328 8.10 1.73 12.12
CA ILE A 328 7.48 2.52 11.04
C ILE A 328 6.55 1.63 10.22
N TYR A 329 6.95 0.38 10.05
CA TYR A 329 6.19 -0.63 9.31
C TYR A 329 6.59 -2.03 9.76
N ASN A 330 5.64 -2.96 9.81
CA ASN A 330 5.86 -4.39 9.93
C ASN A 330 4.83 -5.13 9.05
N ASN A 331 5.19 -6.28 8.49
CA ASN A 331 4.30 -7.01 7.59
C ASN A 331 3.32 -7.91 8.36
N LYS A 332 2.29 -8.43 7.66
CA LYS A 332 1.26 -9.28 8.27
C LYS A 332 1.83 -10.50 8.99
N LYS A 333 2.87 -11.16 8.46
CA LYS A 333 3.53 -12.28 9.14
C LYS A 333 4.13 -11.88 10.50
N HIS A 334 4.77 -10.71 10.59
CA HIS A 334 5.30 -10.20 11.84
C HIS A 334 4.18 -9.85 12.84
N ILE A 335 3.07 -9.28 12.36
CA ILE A 335 1.89 -8.98 13.19
C ILE A 335 1.26 -10.27 13.72
N ASP A 336 1.06 -11.25 12.85
CA ASP A 336 0.46 -12.55 13.19
C ASP A 336 1.34 -13.32 14.20
N TYR A 337 2.67 -13.24 14.07
CA TYR A 337 3.62 -13.85 15.00
C TYR A 337 3.56 -13.24 16.42
N LEU A 338 3.51 -11.90 16.53
CA LEU A 338 3.42 -11.23 17.84
C LEU A 338 2.00 -11.13 18.40
N GLY A 339 0.98 -11.37 17.57
CA GLY A 339 -0.42 -11.15 17.91
C GLY A 339 -0.80 -9.67 18.07
N CYS A 340 0.04 -8.73 17.62
CA CYS A 340 -0.27 -7.30 17.59
C CYS A 340 0.60 -6.50 16.61
N ASP A 341 0.08 -5.36 16.18
CA ASP A 341 0.82 -4.37 15.39
C ASP A 341 1.66 -3.47 16.30
N LEU A 342 2.91 -3.21 15.89
CA LEU A 342 3.87 -2.38 16.63
C LEU A 342 4.01 -0.97 16.05
N ILE A 343 3.41 -0.67 14.90
CA ILE A 343 3.59 0.62 14.21
C ILE A 343 3.25 1.79 15.14
N GLY A 344 4.21 2.70 15.33
CA GLY A 344 4.07 3.88 16.17
C GLY A 344 3.98 3.62 17.67
N MET A 345 4.05 2.35 18.13
CA MET A 345 4.01 2.01 19.55
C MET A 345 5.30 2.48 20.23
N PRO A 346 5.21 3.19 21.37
CA PRO A 346 6.40 3.58 22.14
C PRO A 346 7.20 2.36 22.56
N VAL A 347 8.53 2.43 22.46
CA VAL A 347 9.45 1.33 22.82
C VAL A 347 9.18 0.77 24.22
N GLN A 348 8.84 1.64 25.17
CA GLN A 348 8.54 1.24 26.56
C GLN A 348 7.32 0.32 26.66
N GLU A 349 6.30 0.55 25.84
CA GLU A 349 5.09 -0.26 25.79
C GLU A 349 5.37 -1.61 25.11
N VAL A 350 6.18 -1.60 24.04
CA VAL A 350 6.64 -2.83 23.38
C VAL A 350 7.41 -3.72 24.36
N LEU A 351 8.33 -3.14 25.14
CA LEU A 351 9.13 -3.87 26.12
C LEU A 351 8.31 -4.38 27.32
N ALA A 352 7.26 -3.66 27.72
CA ALA A 352 6.35 -4.14 28.76
C ALA A 352 5.57 -5.39 28.33
N ARG A 353 5.25 -5.49 27.03
CA ARG A 353 4.51 -6.61 26.46
C ARG A 353 5.40 -7.77 26.02
N PHE A 354 6.59 -7.46 25.49
CA PHE A 354 7.56 -8.42 24.99
C PHE A 354 8.95 -8.08 25.56
N PRO A 355 9.28 -8.55 26.77
CA PRO A 355 10.56 -8.22 27.42
C PRO A 355 11.78 -8.61 26.58
N ASP A 356 11.73 -9.76 25.91
CA ASP A 356 12.82 -10.28 25.08
C ASP A 356 13.12 -9.42 23.85
N TYR A 357 12.18 -8.55 23.45
CA TYR A 357 12.34 -7.58 22.36
C TYR A 357 13.47 -6.57 22.64
N GLN A 358 13.90 -6.45 23.90
CA GLN A 358 15.06 -5.65 24.28
C GLN A 358 16.33 -6.07 23.55
N THR A 359 16.50 -7.38 23.35
CA THR A 359 17.67 -7.94 22.63
C THR A 359 17.69 -7.46 21.19
N CYS A 360 16.54 -7.40 20.52
CA CYS A 360 16.42 -6.90 19.16
C CYS A 360 16.83 -5.42 19.05
N LEU A 361 16.41 -4.59 20.00
CA LEU A 361 16.76 -3.16 20.03
C LEU A 361 18.24 -2.92 20.35
N GLN A 362 18.86 -3.76 21.17
CA GLN A 362 20.30 -3.71 21.41
C GLN A 362 21.10 -4.01 20.15
N LEU A 363 20.68 -5.02 19.37
CA LEU A 363 21.31 -5.35 18.07
C LEU A 363 21.17 -4.21 17.06
N ASP A 364 20.01 -3.53 17.06
CA ASP A 364 19.78 -2.35 16.22
C ASP A 364 20.73 -1.20 16.60
N GLN A 365 20.89 -0.91 17.89
CA GLN A 365 21.86 0.09 18.38
C GLN A 365 23.31 -0.31 18.07
N GLN A 366 23.65 -1.60 18.12
CA GLN A 366 24.96 -2.08 17.68
C GLN A 366 25.19 -1.81 16.19
N LEU A 367 24.18 -2.00 15.33
CA LEU A 367 24.27 -1.70 13.91
C LEU A 367 24.43 -0.20 13.65
N LEU A 368 23.69 0.65 14.36
CA LEU A 368 23.78 2.11 14.23
C LEU A 368 25.19 2.63 14.56
N ASN A 369 25.82 2.05 15.58
CA ASN A 369 27.17 2.41 16.01
C ASN A 369 28.30 1.80 15.15
N LYS A 370 27.98 0.88 14.24
CA LYS A 370 28.95 0.26 13.33
C LYS A 370 29.11 1.10 12.05
N SER A 371 30.33 1.02 11.50
CA SER A 371 30.63 1.54 10.15
C SER A 371 29.98 0.69 9.04
N SER A 372 29.67 -0.58 9.31
CA SER A 372 28.98 -1.47 8.38
C SER A 372 27.48 -1.20 8.36
N ASP A 373 26.88 -1.19 7.17
CA ASP A 373 25.44 -0.99 7.00
C ASP A 373 24.60 -2.26 7.15
N ILE A 374 25.23 -3.43 7.39
CA ILE A 374 24.52 -4.71 7.52
C ILE A 374 24.95 -5.42 8.80
N LEU A 375 23.99 -6.05 9.48
CA LEU A 375 24.19 -6.95 10.61
C LEU A 375 23.35 -8.21 10.42
N ILE A 376 24.00 -9.36 10.52
CA ILE A 376 23.34 -10.67 10.47
C ILE A 376 23.46 -11.29 11.86
N SER A 377 22.37 -11.85 12.37
CA SER A 377 22.34 -12.53 13.66
C SER A 377 21.44 -13.75 13.65
N ASN A 378 21.80 -14.72 14.48
CA ASN A 378 20.96 -15.87 14.79
C ASN A 378 20.33 -15.61 16.15
N GLU A 379 19.01 -15.51 16.19
CA GLU A 379 18.24 -15.20 17.39
C GLU A 379 17.43 -16.42 17.80
N THR A 380 17.19 -16.58 19.09
CA THR A 380 16.46 -17.71 19.67
C THR A 380 15.38 -17.20 20.59
N VAL A 381 14.16 -17.72 20.43
CA VAL A 381 13.02 -17.41 21.29
C VAL A 381 12.57 -18.71 21.95
N GLU A 382 12.43 -18.71 23.27
CA GLU A 382 11.96 -19.85 24.05
C GLU A 382 10.57 -19.55 24.61
N VAL A 383 9.57 -20.33 24.21
CA VAL A 383 8.19 -20.21 24.71
C VAL A 383 7.71 -21.58 25.17
N ASP A 384 7.32 -21.69 26.46
CA ASP A 384 6.62 -22.85 27.03
C ASP A 384 7.17 -24.24 26.62
N SER A 385 8.51 -24.38 26.56
CA SER A 385 9.29 -25.59 26.18
C SER A 385 9.59 -25.80 24.69
N GLN A 386 9.26 -24.84 23.82
CA GLN A 386 9.65 -24.83 22.41
C GLN A 386 10.68 -23.72 22.16
N THR A 387 11.81 -24.07 21.55
CA THR A 387 12.83 -23.12 21.10
C THR A 387 12.67 -22.91 19.60
N THR A 388 12.38 -21.68 19.20
CA THR A 388 12.31 -21.26 17.79
C THR A 388 13.59 -20.50 17.45
N HIS A 389 14.26 -20.93 16.39
CA HIS A 389 15.47 -20.29 15.88
C HIS A 389 15.10 -19.33 14.75
N PHE A 390 15.77 -18.18 14.68
CA PHE A 390 15.57 -17.17 13.66
C PHE A 390 16.90 -16.76 13.02
N HIS A 391 16.88 -16.60 11.71
CA HIS A 391 17.93 -15.92 10.96
C HIS A 391 17.48 -14.50 10.61
N THR A 392 18.13 -13.51 11.23
CA THR A 392 17.76 -12.10 11.08
C THR A 392 18.81 -11.33 10.32
N TYR A 393 18.36 -10.60 9.30
CA TYR A 393 19.17 -9.68 8.49
C TYR A 393 18.71 -8.26 8.78
N ARG A 394 19.62 -7.42 9.26
CA ARG A 394 19.39 -6.00 9.51
C ARG A 394 20.22 -5.18 8.55
N GLN A 395 19.62 -4.19 7.93
CA GLN A 395 20.31 -3.23 7.08
C GLN A 395 19.97 -1.81 7.52
N LYS A 396 21.01 -1.04 7.81
CA LYS A 396 20.94 0.40 7.99
C LYS A 396 20.79 1.04 6.62
N ILE A 397 19.72 1.79 6.45
CA ILE A 397 19.51 2.62 5.27
C ILE A 397 19.47 4.07 5.72
N GLN A 398 20.12 4.93 4.95
CA GLN A 398 20.10 6.36 5.17
C GLN A 398 19.24 6.97 4.08
N TYR A 399 18.23 7.72 4.49
CA TYR A 399 17.36 8.42 3.57
C TYR A 399 17.25 9.87 4.04
N PHE A 400 17.87 10.76 3.26
CA PHE A 400 18.20 12.13 3.69
C PHE A 400 19.00 12.12 5.00
N ASN A 401 18.53 12.84 6.02
CA ASN A 401 19.17 12.95 7.33
C ASN A 401 18.70 11.90 8.33
N ASN A 402 17.76 11.03 7.95
CA ASN A 402 17.19 10.03 8.85
C ASN A 402 17.82 8.67 8.59
N THR A 403 18.08 7.94 9.67
CA THR A 403 18.57 6.57 9.62
C THR A 403 17.43 5.62 9.95
N PHE A 404 17.27 4.60 9.11
CA PHE A 404 16.29 3.55 9.30
C PHE A 404 16.96 2.19 9.31
N ILE A 405 16.32 1.22 9.95
CA ILE A 405 16.79 -0.15 10.01
C ILE A 405 15.73 -1.05 9.40
N VAL A 406 16.07 -1.64 8.26
CA VAL A 406 15.28 -2.63 7.54
C VAL A 406 15.63 -4.01 8.09
N ILE A 407 14.64 -4.78 8.52
CA ILE A 407 14.88 -6.03 9.24
C ILE A 407 14.04 -7.14 8.62
N PHE A 408 14.72 -8.17 8.14
CA PHE A 408 14.14 -9.40 7.60
C PHE A 408 14.44 -10.54 8.58
N ILE A 409 13.40 -11.24 9.03
CA ILE A 409 13.49 -12.30 10.03
C ILE A 409 12.91 -13.58 9.41
N TYR A 410 13.77 -14.55 9.21
CA TYR A 410 13.39 -15.88 8.72
C TYR A 410 13.30 -16.81 9.92
N GLU A 411 12.13 -17.41 10.12
CA GLU A 411 12.01 -18.56 11.01
C GLU A 411 12.88 -19.67 10.42
N ASP A 412 13.79 -20.20 11.23
CA ASP A 412 14.60 -21.36 10.88
C ASP A 412 13.69 -22.58 10.96
N ASP A 413 12.85 -22.68 9.94
CA ASP A 413 11.84 -23.69 9.78
C ASP A 413 12.58 -25.01 9.60
N THR A 414 12.71 -25.78 10.68
CA THR A 414 13.32 -27.12 10.65
C THR A 414 12.60 -28.06 9.66
N ALA A 415 11.44 -27.67 9.13
CA ALA A 415 10.70 -28.31 8.03
C ALA A 415 11.13 -27.84 6.62
N ALA A 416 11.65 -26.61 6.46
CA ALA A 416 12.27 -26.14 5.23
C ALA A 416 13.78 -26.34 5.28
N LYS A 417 14.24 -27.55 5.62
CA LYS A 417 15.54 -27.97 5.12
C LYS A 417 15.46 -27.84 3.60
N ILE A 418 16.13 -26.84 3.06
CA ILE A 418 16.81 -27.03 1.79
C ILE A 418 17.61 -28.30 2.02
N SER A 419 17.08 -29.40 1.52
CA SER A 419 17.57 -30.72 1.85
C SER A 419 18.82 -30.90 1.00
N ILE A 420 19.92 -30.26 1.40
CA ILE A 420 21.18 -30.27 0.69
C ILE A 420 21.88 -31.58 1.06
N ASP A 421 22.27 -32.33 0.04
CA ASP A 421 23.04 -33.54 0.21
C ASP A 421 24.41 -33.19 0.80
N SER A 422 24.70 -33.70 1.99
CA SER A 422 25.93 -33.39 2.73
C SER A 422 27.22 -33.74 1.97
N LEU A 423 27.14 -34.67 1.02
CA LEU A 423 28.28 -35.10 0.23
C LEU A 423 28.47 -34.19 -0.99
N THR A 424 27.45 -33.99 -1.82
CA THR A 424 27.60 -33.29 -3.12
C THR A 424 27.24 -31.82 -3.08
N SER A 425 26.61 -31.34 -2.01
CA SER A 425 25.99 -30.00 -1.94
C SER A 425 24.87 -29.76 -2.96
N CYS A 426 24.36 -30.81 -3.62
CA CYS A 426 23.16 -30.72 -4.45
C CYS A 426 21.91 -30.68 -3.57
N PHE A 427 20.78 -30.25 -4.12
CA PHE A 427 19.50 -30.52 -3.48
C PHE A 427 19.23 -32.03 -3.47
N THR A 428 18.52 -32.56 -2.48
CA THR A 428 18.08 -33.97 -2.41
C THR A 428 16.68 -34.11 -2.98
N LYS A 429 16.22 -35.34 -3.18
CA LYS A 429 14.96 -35.67 -3.83
C LYS A 429 13.74 -34.95 -3.23
N GLU A 430 13.72 -34.63 -1.94
CA GLU A 430 12.63 -33.92 -1.27
C GLU A 430 12.40 -32.52 -1.87
N LYS A 431 13.42 -31.95 -2.55
CA LYS A 431 13.28 -30.69 -3.29
C LYS A 431 12.26 -30.79 -4.42
N LEU A 432 12.02 -31.98 -4.98
CA LEU A 432 11.04 -32.20 -6.06
C LEU A 432 9.61 -31.87 -5.63
N ASP A 433 9.25 -32.10 -4.36
CA ASP A 433 7.91 -31.83 -3.82
C ASP A 433 7.61 -30.31 -3.72
N HIS A 434 8.64 -29.48 -3.86
CA HIS A 434 8.58 -28.03 -3.69
C HIS A 434 9.07 -27.25 -4.92
N ILE A 435 9.15 -27.89 -6.09
CA ILE A 435 9.54 -27.21 -7.33
C ILE A 435 8.38 -26.35 -7.82
N ASN A 436 8.68 -25.10 -8.17
CA ASN A 436 7.75 -24.27 -8.92
C ASN A 436 7.65 -24.78 -10.36
N MET A 437 6.54 -25.41 -10.72
CA MET A 437 6.32 -25.98 -12.04
C MET A 437 6.25 -24.90 -13.15
N ASP A 438 5.95 -23.64 -12.81
CA ASP A 438 5.94 -22.55 -13.79
C ASP A 438 7.36 -22.10 -14.19
N ALA A 439 8.39 -22.50 -13.43
CA ALA A 439 9.77 -22.09 -13.67
C ALA A 439 10.57 -23.09 -14.52
N TYR A 440 10.08 -24.32 -14.70
CA TYR A 440 10.81 -25.41 -15.34
C TYR A 440 9.91 -26.19 -16.29
N ASN A 441 10.41 -26.45 -17.50
CA ASN A 441 9.58 -27.02 -18.58
C ASN A 441 10.14 -28.36 -19.09
N THR A 442 11.37 -28.70 -18.71
CA THR A 442 12.01 -29.98 -19.04
C THR A 442 12.71 -30.55 -17.81
N MET A 443 12.62 -31.87 -17.66
CA MET A 443 13.35 -32.65 -16.67
C MET A 443 14.34 -33.60 -17.34
N VAL A 444 15.53 -33.76 -16.77
CA VAL A 444 16.53 -34.73 -17.24
C VAL A 444 16.94 -35.64 -16.08
N PHE A 445 16.80 -36.95 -16.27
CA PHE A 445 17.31 -37.95 -15.33
C PHE A 445 18.71 -38.39 -15.77
N ILE A 446 19.64 -38.48 -14.84
CA ILE A 446 21.06 -38.79 -15.07
C ILE A 446 21.48 -39.92 -14.12
N ASP A 447 22.27 -40.86 -14.63
CA ASP A 447 22.89 -41.93 -13.85
C ASP A 447 24.37 -42.04 -14.26
N LEU A 448 25.29 -42.12 -13.28
CA LEU A 448 26.73 -42.21 -13.56
C LEU A 448 27.12 -43.61 -14.05
N ASP A 449 27.59 -43.67 -15.29
CA ASP A 449 28.12 -44.90 -15.88
C ASP A 449 29.53 -45.19 -15.35
N GLY A 450 29.72 -46.40 -14.79
CA GLY A 450 31.04 -46.87 -14.30
C GLY A 450 31.33 -46.54 -12.84
N PHE A 451 30.43 -45.85 -12.14
CA PHE A 451 30.63 -45.45 -10.74
C PHE A 451 30.83 -46.63 -9.78
N LYS A 452 30.06 -47.72 -9.96
CA LYS A 452 30.24 -48.96 -9.17
C LYS A 452 31.66 -49.53 -9.30
N ASN A 453 32.23 -49.54 -10.50
CA ASN A 453 33.60 -50.05 -10.72
C ASN A 453 34.64 -49.19 -9.99
N ILE A 454 34.40 -47.88 -9.86
CA ILE A 454 35.26 -46.99 -9.09
C ILE A 454 35.20 -47.34 -7.60
N ASN A 455 34.00 -47.54 -7.06
CA ASN A 455 33.82 -47.97 -5.66
C ASN A 455 34.50 -49.32 -5.39
N ASP A 456 34.30 -50.29 -6.29
CA ASP A 456 34.85 -51.64 -6.14
C ASP A 456 36.38 -51.65 -6.24
N LYS A 457 36.99 -50.79 -7.08
CA LYS A 457 38.43 -50.76 -7.31
C LYS A 457 39.21 -49.88 -6.33
N TYR A 458 38.65 -48.73 -5.93
CA TYR A 458 39.36 -47.71 -5.16
C TYR A 458 38.72 -47.41 -3.80
N GLY A 459 37.61 -48.08 -3.47
CA GLY A 459 36.88 -47.93 -2.21
C GLY A 459 35.87 -46.78 -2.22
N HIS A 460 34.89 -46.87 -1.32
CA HIS A 460 33.78 -45.92 -1.22
C HIS A 460 34.22 -44.47 -0.93
N GLN A 461 35.27 -44.26 -0.13
CA GLN A 461 35.78 -42.91 0.14
C GLN A 461 36.29 -42.21 -1.14
N PHE A 462 36.93 -42.97 -2.04
CA PHE A 462 37.37 -42.44 -3.32
C PHE A 462 36.18 -42.20 -4.25
N GLY A 463 35.20 -43.11 -4.26
CA GLY A 463 33.94 -42.91 -4.98
C GLY A 463 33.19 -41.66 -4.54
N ASP A 464 33.09 -41.40 -3.24
CA ASP A 464 32.49 -40.18 -2.67
C ASP A 464 33.19 -38.90 -3.14
N GLN A 465 34.51 -38.94 -3.34
CA GLN A 465 35.24 -37.83 -3.93
C GLN A 465 34.90 -37.65 -5.41
N GLN A 466 34.79 -38.74 -6.18
CA GLN A 466 34.39 -38.65 -7.59
C GLN A 466 32.96 -38.17 -7.73
N LEU A 467 32.04 -38.62 -6.87
CA LEU A 467 30.65 -38.20 -6.87
C LEU A 467 30.51 -36.69 -6.62
N ARG A 468 31.29 -36.16 -5.67
CA ARG A 468 31.44 -34.72 -5.43
C ARG A 468 31.89 -33.97 -6.69
N LYS A 469 32.95 -34.46 -7.33
CA LYS A 469 33.46 -33.85 -8.57
C LYS A 469 32.45 -33.92 -9.70
N SER A 470 31.73 -35.03 -9.84
CA SER A 470 30.69 -35.19 -10.86
C SER A 470 29.56 -34.19 -10.68
N ALA A 471 29.06 -34.04 -9.44
CA ALA A 471 28.06 -33.04 -9.11
C ALA A 471 28.55 -31.61 -9.42
N GLN A 472 29.77 -31.26 -8.99
CA GLN A 472 30.38 -29.95 -9.27
C GLN A 472 30.51 -29.69 -10.76
N PHE A 473 30.97 -30.67 -11.54
CA PHE A 473 31.17 -30.56 -12.98
C PHE A 473 29.85 -30.32 -13.72
N ILE A 474 28.81 -31.12 -13.39
CA ILE A 474 27.49 -30.96 -13.97
C ILE A 474 26.96 -29.56 -13.62
N ASN A 475 27.02 -29.17 -12.34
CA ASN A 475 26.52 -27.88 -11.88
C ASN A 475 27.21 -26.68 -12.56
N GLN A 476 28.52 -26.75 -12.79
CA GLN A 476 29.28 -25.71 -13.51
C GLN A 476 28.88 -25.57 -15.00
N SER A 477 28.23 -26.60 -15.56
CA SER A 477 27.73 -26.58 -16.94
C SER A 477 26.29 -26.07 -17.06
N LEU A 478 25.66 -25.71 -15.93
CA LEU A 478 24.28 -25.24 -15.84
C LEU A 478 24.21 -23.72 -15.68
N ARG A 479 23.05 -23.15 -15.99
CA ARG A 479 22.77 -21.74 -15.70
C ARG A 479 22.39 -21.58 -14.23
N LYS A 480 22.40 -20.34 -13.73
CA LYS A 480 22.11 -20.04 -12.32
C LYS A 480 20.66 -20.41 -11.93
N GLU A 481 19.75 -20.36 -12.89
CA GLU A 481 18.34 -20.70 -12.76
C GLU A 481 18.02 -22.20 -12.91
N ASP A 482 18.95 -22.98 -13.47
CA ASP A 482 18.80 -24.44 -13.63
C ASP A 482 18.98 -25.12 -12.27
N LEU A 483 18.24 -26.22 -12.04
CA LEU A 483 18.27 -26.96 -10.77
C LEU A 483 18.96 -28.31 -10.95
N LEU A 484 19.90 -28.65 -10.05
CA LEU A 484 20.53 -29.97 -9.95
C LEU A 484 20.17 -30.63 -8.62
N ILE A 485 19.54 -31.79 -8.70
CA ILE A 485 19.07 -32.59 -7.57
C ILE A 485 19.80 -33.94 -7.58
N ARG A 486 20.33 -34.38 -6.44
CA ARG A 486 20.77 -35.76 -6.22
C ARG A 486 19.56 -36.59 -5.81
N PHE A 487 19.14 -37.48 -6.70
CA PHE A 487 17.93 -38.28 -6.50
C PHE A 487 18.18 -39.47 -5.56
N GLY A 488 19.36 -40.07 -5.65
CA GLY A 488 19.82 -41.14 -4.77
C GLY A 488 21.13 -41.72 -5.30
N GLY A 489 21.97 -42.33 -4.44
CA GLY A 489 23.19 -43.01 -4.88
C GLY A 489 24.05 -42.15 -5.84
N ASP A 490 24.16 -42.61 -7.08
CA ASP A 490 24.83 -42.02 -8.24
C ASP A 490 23.89 -41.44 -9.31
N GLU A 491 22.64 -41.19 -8.93
CA GLU A 491 21.55 -40.66 -9.77
C GLU A 491 21.29 -39.17 -9.48
N PHE A 492 21.05 -38.42 -10.54
CA PHE A 492 20.77 -36.99 -10.50
C PHE A 492 19.56 -36.64 -11.36
N VAL A 493 18.86 -35.57 -10.99
CA VAL A 493 17.75 -34.97 -11.75
C VAL A 493 18.09 -33.51 -12.02
N LEU A 494 17.94 -33.09 -13.27
CA LEU A 494 18.00 -31.69 -13.69
C LEU A 494 16.60 -31.16 -13.96
N CYS A 495 16.31 -29.94 -13.54
CA CYS A 495 15.13 -29.19 -13.98
C CYS A 495 15.59 -27.95 -14.74
N LEU A 496 15.12 -27.79 -15.97
CA LEU A 496 15.61 -26.81 -16.93
C LEU A 496 14.43 -26.01 -17.51
N ASN A 497 14.63 -24.70 -17.67
CA ASN A 497 13.67 -23.84 -18.35
C ASN A 497 13.90 -23.86 -19.88
N SER A 498 13.44 -24.93 -20.53
CA SER A 498 13.45 -25.08 -21.99
C SER A 498 12.29 -25.95 -22.44
N HIS A 499 11.65 -25.58 -23.55
CA HIS A 499 10.60 -26.39 -24.18
C HIS A 499 11.12 -27.34 -25.27
N SER A 500 12.41 -27.29 -25.59
CA SER A 500 13.00 -28.07 -26.68
C SER A 500 13.83 -29.23 -26.14
N ILE A 501 13.22 -30.43 -26.10
CA ILE A 501 13.93 -31.68 -25.76
C ILE A 501 15.16 -31.88 -26.66
N LYS A 502 15.07 -31.49 -27.94
CA LYS A 502 16.17 -31.63 -28.91
C LYS A 502 17.39 -30.82 -28.48
N ASP A 503 17.19 -29.57 -28.09
CA ASP A 503 18.27 -28.67 -27.69
C ASP A 503 18.86 -29.09 -26.33
N ILE A 504 18.00 -29.53 -25.40
CA ILE A 504 18.44 -30.11 -24.13
C ILE A 504 19.31 -31.34 -24.37
N ASN A 505 18.88 -32.26 -25.24
CA ASN A 505 19.68 -33.44 -25.56
C ASN A 505 21.03 -33.06 -26.18
N GLN A 506 21.07 -32.08 -27.08
CA GLN A 506 22.32 -31.59 -27.65
C GLN A 506 23.25 -31.00 -26.58
N LYS A 507 22.71 -30.19 -25.65
CA LYS A 507 23.46 -29.66 -24.49
C LYS A 507 23.99 -30.79 -23.62
N MET A 508 23.16 -31.79 -23.29
CA MET A 508 23.57 -32.93 -22.46
C MET A 508 24.64 -33.79 -23.12
N TYR A 509 24.61 -33.96 -24.45
CA TYR A 509 25.70 -34.62 -25.17
C TYR A 509 27.03 -33.85 -25.06
N THR A 510 27.00 -32.53 -25.15
CA THR A 510 28.19 -31.69 -24.95
C THR A 510 28.72 -31.79 -23.53
N ILE A 511 27.84 -31.70 -22.51
CA ILE A 511 28.22 -31.84 -21.10
C ILE A 511 28.87 -33.21 -20.86
N ARG A 512 28.28 -34.28 -21.41
CA ARG A 512 28.83 -35.63 -21.28
C ARG A 512 30.20 -35.78 -21.92
N SER A 513 30.41 -35.24 -23.12
CA SER A 513 31.70 -35.31 -23.81
C SER A 513 32.80 -34.64 -22.98
N ASN A 514 32.51 -33.46 -22.40
CA ASN A 514 33.46 -32.75 -21.57
C ASN A 514 33.71 -33.47 -20.23
N PHE A 515 32.66 -34.07 -19.66
CA PHE A 515 32.74 -34.87 -18.44
C PHE A 515 33.63 -36.09 -18.64
N GLU A 516 33.42 -36.88 -19.69
CA GLU A 516 34.24 -38.05 -20.03
C GLU A 516 35.71 -37.65 -20.22
N GLN A 517 35.96 -36.52 -20.91
CA GLN A 517 37.32 -36.02 -21.10
C GLN A 517 37.99 -35.64 -19.77
N HIS A 518 37.27 -34.96 -18.87
CA HIS A 518 37.79 -34.55 -17.57
C HIS A 518 38.21 -35.75 -16.69
N PHE A 519 37.37 -36.79 -16.60
CA PHE A 519 37.70 -37.97 -15.80
C PHE A 519 38.75 -38.87 -16.47
N LYS A 520 38.76 -38.94 -17.81
CA LYS A 520 39.80 -39.66 -18.56
C LYS A 520 41.21 -39.06 -18.34
N GLN A 521 41.33 -37.74 -18.21
CA GLN A 521 42.60 -37.08 -17.85
C GLN A 521 43.15 -37.52 -16.48
N HIS A 522 42.28 -38.04 -15.61
CA HIS A 522 42.63 -38.55 -14.29
C HIS A 522 42.68 -40.10 -14.25
N ASN A 523 42.76 -40.76 -15.41
CA ASN A 523 42.73 -42.23 -15.55
C ASN A 523 41.48 -42.89 -14.94
N LEU A 524 40.33 -42.22 -14.99
CA LEU A 524 39.04 -42.73 -14.53
C LEU A 524 38.09 -42.90 -15.71
N GLU A 525 37.53 -44.10 -15.86
CA GLU A 525 36.48 -44.41 -16.84
C GLU A 525 35.12 -44.10 -16.23
N LEU A 526 34.80 -42.80 -16.12
CA LEU A 526 33.52 -42.31 -15.59
C LEU A 526 32.78 -41.53 -16.68
N SER A 527 31.50 -41.85 -16.85
CA SER A 527 30.59 -41.13 -17.75
C SER A 527 29.21 -41.04 -17.08
N PHE A 528 28.19 -40.63 -17.84
CA PHE A 528 26.80 -40.71 -17.41
C PHE A 528 25.85 -40.99 -18.59
N SER A 529 24.78 -41.70 -18.27
CA SER A 529 23.62 -41.88 -19.13
C SER A 529 22.53 -40.89 -18.72
N PHE A 530 21.74 -40.41 -19.69
CA PHE A 530 20.68 -39.46 -19.40
C PHE A 530 19.44 -39.68 -20.27
N GLY A 531 18.30 -39.21 -19.78
CA GLY A 531 17.02 -39.18 -20.49
C GLY A 531 16.23 -37.92 -20.13
N SER A 532 15.52 -37.36 -21.10
CA SER A 532 14.80 -36.08 -20.96
C SER A 532 13.31 -36.24 -21.22
N ALA A 533 12.49 -35.44 -20.52
CA ALA A 533 11.04 -35.39 -20.65
C ALA A 533 10.53 -33.96 -20.43
N LEU A 534 9.41 -33.60 -21.07
CA LEU A 534 8.72 -32.34 -20.79
C LEU A 534 8.00 -32.39 -19.45
N LEU A 535 7.99 -31.26 -18.75
CA LEU A 535 7.29 -31.08 -17.49
C LEU A 535 5.95 -30.38 -17.75
N ASP A 536 4.96 -31.12 -18.27
CA ASP A 536 3.73 -30.52 -18.76
C ASP A 536 2.66 -30.28 -17.68
N ASN A 537 2.63 -31.05 -16.57
CA ASN A 537 1.72 -30.87 -15.41
C ASN A 537 1.97 -31.80 -14.20
N ASP A 538 2.68 -32.93 -14.39
CA ASP A 538 2.95 -33.90 -13.31
C ASP A 538 4.44 -34.26 -13.24
N ILE A 539 5.06 -33.92 -12.11
CA ILE A 539 6.46 -34.21 -11.80
C ILE A 539 6.72 -35.72 -11.86
N LYS A 540 5.78 -36.54 -11.36
CA LYS A 540 5.96 -37.99 -11.29
C LYS A 540 5.97 -38.62 -12.69
N SER A 541 5.01 -38.25 -13.54
CA SER A 541 4.97 -38.70 -14.94
C SER A 541 6.21 -38.28 -15.74
N ALA A 542 6.69 -37.05 -15.53
CA ALA A 542 7.91 -36.56 -16.17
C ALA A 542 9.17 -37.33 -15.72
N LEU A 543 9.31 -37.58 -14.41
CA LEU A 543 10.37 -38.41 -13.83
C LEU A 543 10.38 -39.82 -14.42
N GLU A 544 9.23 -40.49 -14.44
CA GLU A 544 9.10 -41.84 -14.98
C GLU A 544 9.46 -41.91 -16.47
N THR A 545 9.13 -40.86 -17.23
CA THR A 545 9.45 -40.77 -18.66
C THR A 545 10.95 -40.54 -18.87
N ALA A 546 11.54 -39.62 -18.11
CA ALA A 546 12.96 -39.30 -18.18
C ALA A 546 13.82 -40.51 -17.77
N ASP A 547 13.44 -41.23 -16.71
CA ASP A 547 14.10 -42.45 -16.24
C ASP A 547 14.06 -43.56 -17.32
N LYS A 548 12.89 -43.81 -17.93
CA LYS A 548 12.77 -44.77 -19.06
C LYS A 548 13.71 -44.42 -20.21
N GLN A 549 13.81 -43.13 -20.58
CA GLN A 549 14.73 -42.68 -21.63
C GLN A 549 16.20 -42.83 -21.23
N MET A 550 16.54 -42.58 -19.97
CA MET A 550 17.88 -42.77 -19.42
C MET A 550 18.30 -44.24 -19.52
N TYR A 551 17.43 -45.17 -19.12
CA TYR A 551 17.67 -46.60 -19.26
C TYR A 551 17.89 -47.04 -20.72
N ILE A 552 17.14 -46.47 -21.67
CA ILE A 552 17.35 -46.72 -23.11
C ILE A 552 18.73 -46.21 -23.54
N ASN A 553 19.14 -45.02 -23.08
CA ASN A 553 20.47 -44.46 -23.35
C ASN A 553 21.58 -45.37 -22.81
N LYS A 554 21.45 -45.80 -21.56
CA LYS A 554 22.39 -46.69 -20.86
C LYS A 554 22.57 -48.03 -21.57
N ARG A 555 21.47 -48.64 -22.03
CA ARG A 555 21.50 -49.89 -22.80
C ARG A 555 22.20 -49.74 -24.16
N LYS A 556 21.98 -48.63 -24.87
CA LYS A 556 22.67 -48.36 -26.15
C LYS A 556 24.17 -48.21 -25.92
N ARG A 557 24.58 -47.52 -24.86
CA ARG A 557 26.00 -47.31 -24.53
C ARG A 557 26.71 -48.61 -24.15
N LYS A 558 26.06 -49.49 -23.39
CA LYS A 558 26.59 -50.84 -23.07
C LYS A 558 26.74 -51.79 -24.27
N LYS A 559 26.14 -51.48 -25.43
CA LYS A 559 26.31 -52.24 -26.67
C LYS A 559 27.39 -51.66 -27.59
N CYS A 560 27.86 -50.44 -27.33
CA CYS A 560 28.85 -49.73 -28.13
C CYS A 560 30.23 -49.60 -27.45
N LEU A 561 30.29 -49.87 -26.15
CA LEU A 561 31.50 -50.15 -25.37
C LEU A 561 31.67 -51.66 -25.27
#